data_AF-A0A2V7S5C1-F1
#
_entry.id   AF-A0A2V7S5C1-F1
#
_cell.length_a   1.000
_cell.length_b   1.000
_cell.length_c   1.000
_cell.angle_alpha   90.00
_cell.angle_beta   90.00
_cell.angle_gamma   90.00
#
_symmetry.space_group_name_H-M   'P 1'
#
loop_
_entity.id
_entity.type
_entity.pdbx_description
1 polymer ?
#
loop_
_entity_poly.entity_id
_entity_poly.type
_entity_poly.pdbx_seq_one_letter_code
_entity_poly.pdbx_strand_id
1 'polypeptide(L)'
;MRGRVIFGSVVPWNGVWRTGANAATTLETSADLIMGGATIPAGQYSLWTIPAPSGWTLIVNRNTGQWGTDYDAKYDLARLDMQVERPAQPVEQLTIAIEPRDPGGVLKLEWERTRAWIHINRKP
;
A
#
# COMPACT_ATOMS: atom_id res chain seq x y z
N MET A 1 14.70 -0.47 -13.30
CA MET A 1 14.28 -1.88 -13.03
C MET A 1 15.36 -2.97 -13.25
N ARG A 2 16.60 -2.65 -13.69
CA ARG A 2 17.73 -3.61 -13.86
C ARG A 2 17.38 -4.92 -14.63
N GLY A 3 16.43 -4.88 -15.57
CA GLY A 3 16.02 -6.03 -16.37
C GLY A 3 15.24 -7.13 -15.62
N ARG A 4 14.81 -6.88 -14.39
CA ARG A 4 14.07 -7.88 -13.59
C ARG A 4 12.57 -7.78 -13.87
N VAL A 5 11.91 -8.95 -13.92
CA VAL A 5 10.45 -9.03 -13.75
C VAL A 5 10.12 -8.59 -12.33
N ILE A 6 9.34 -7.53 -12.20
CA ILE A 6 9.00 -6.95 -10.89
C ILE A 6 7.92 -7.80 -10.23
N PHE A 7 6.71 -7.84 -10.77
CA PHE A 7 5.60 -8.62 -10.19
C PHE A 7 5.61 -10.06 -10.69
N GLY A 8 5.50 -11.01 -9.77
CA GLY A 8 5.70 -12.44 -10.00
C GLY A 8 7.15 -12.91 -9.85
N SER A 9 8.08 -12.02 -9.47
CA SER A 9 9.48 -12.37 -9.20
C SER A 9 10.04 -11.58 -8.02
N VAL A 10 10.29 -10.27 -8.15
CA VAL A 10 10.76 -9.43 -7.03
C VAL A 10 9.66 -9.24 -5.98
N VAL A 11 8.42 -9.10 -6.47
CA VAL A 11 7.21 -8.98 -5.68
C VAL A 11 6.36 -10.23 -5.95
N PRO A 12 6.04 -11.03 -4.93
CA PRO A 12 5.26 -12.25 -5.12
C PRO A 12 3.81 -11.92 -5.48
N TRP A 13 3.22 -12.74 -6.34
CA TRP A 13 1.76 -12.74 -6.53
C TRP A 13 1.09 -13.53 -5.40
N ASN A 14 -0.09 -13.08 -4.99
CA ASN A 14 -0.95 -13.73 -3.99
C ASN A 14 -0.27 -13.98 -2.62
N GLY A 15 0.81 -13.25 -2.34
CA GLY A 15 1.56 -13.31 -1.09
C GLY A 15 1.73 -11.92 -0.50
N VAL A 16 1.89 -11.87 0.83
CA VAL A 16 2.13 -10.61 1.53
C VAL A 16 3.50 -10.06 1.13
N TRP A 17 3.51 -8.81 0.69
CA TRP A 17 4.69 -8.05 0.36
C TRP A 17 4.81 -6.85 1.31
N ARG A 18 6.02 -6.67 1.85
CA ARG A 18 6.39 -5.57 2.73
C ARG A 18 6.20 -4.17 2.13
N THR A 19 5.97 -4.07 0.82
CA THR A 19 5.58 -2.80 0.19
C THR A 19 6.61 -1.70 0.45
N GLY A 20 7.84 -1.92 0.02
CA GLY A 20 8.98 -1.04 0.29
C GLY A 20 10.34 -1.72 0.10
N ALA A 21 11.42 -0.98 0.38
CA ALA A 21 12.77 -1.53 0.56
C ALA A 21 12.91 -2.10 1.98
N ASN A 22 13.99 -1.99 2.73
CA ASN A 22 14.23 -2.92 3.86
C ASN A 22 13.26 -2.89 5.07
N ALA A 23 12.77 -1.71 5.46
CA ALA A 23 11.82 -1.54 6.57
C ALA A 23 10.39 -1.45 6.05
N ALA A 24 9.40 -1.85 6.87
CA ALA A 24 8.01 -1.68 6.51
C ALA A 24 7.66 -0.19 6.36
N THR A 25 6.93 0.16 5.31
CA THR A 25 6.51 1.55 5.08
C THR A 25 5.52 1.96 6.17
N THR A 26 5.77 3.09 6.81
CA THR A 26 4.92 3.62 7.88
C THR A 26 3.90 4.61 7.31
N LEU A 27 2.64 4.45 7.72
CA LEU A 27 1.58 5.45 7.60
C LEU A 27 1.32 6.05 8.97
N GLU A 28 1.44 7.36 9.09
CA GLU A 28 1.04 8.10 10.29
C GLU A 28 -0.06 9.08 9.93
N THR A 29 -1.10 9.12 10.76
CA THR A 29 -2.23 10.02 10.59
C THR A 29 -2.64 10.64 11.91
N SER A 30 -2.87 11.96 11.92
CA SER A 30 -3.31 12.73 13.09
C SER A 30 -4.83 12.78 13.25
N ALA A 31 -5.56 12.16 12.32
CA ALA A 31 -7.01 12.07 12.35
C ALA A 31 -7.48 10.68 11.93
N ASP A 32 -8.70 10.33 12.36
CA ASP A 32 -9.39 9.17 11.83
C ASP A 32 -9.58 9.33 10.31
N LEU A 33 -9.28 8.27 9.57
CA LEU A 33 -9.43 8.19 8.13
C LEU A 33 -10.51 7.18 7.76
N ILE A 34 -11.13 7.39 6.61
CA ILE A 34 -11.91 6.39 5.90
C ILE A 34 -11.10 5.95 4.68
N MET A 35 -10.83 4.65 4.59
CA MET A 35 -10.11 4.02 3.47
C MET A 35 -10.85 2.75 3.05
N GLY A 36 -11.26 2.65 1.79
CA GLY A 36 -11.96 1.45 1.28
C GLY A 36 -13.21 1.05 2.10
N GLY A 37 -13.89 2.03 2.73
CA GLY A 37 -15.03 1.79 3.61
C GLY A 37 -14.69 1.46 5.07
N ALA A 38 -13.43 1.21 5.41
CA ALA A 38 -12.99 1.00 6.79
C ALA A 38 -12.63 2.31 7.49
N THR A 39 -12.87 2.39 8.80
CA THR A 39 -12.30 3.44 9.66
C THR A 39 -10.90 3.04 10.10
N ILE A 40 -9.92 3.91 9.83
CA ILE A 40 -8.54 3.81 10.31
C ILE A 40 -8.35 4.91 11.36
N PRO A 41 -8.30 4.58 12.65
CA PRO A 41 -8.15 5.60 13.70
C PRO A 41 -6.85 6.39 13.56
N ALA A 42 -6.83 7.61 14.11
CA ALA A 42 -5.58 8.37 14.29
C ALA A 42 -4.48 7.49 14.93
N GLY A 43 -3.27 7.53 14.40
CA GLY A 43 -2.17 6.70 14.87
C GLY A 43 -1.13 6.38 13.80
N GLN A 44 -0.27 5.42 14.13
CA GLN A 44 0.82 4.95 13.27
C GLN A 44 0.63 3.47 12.93
N TYR A 45 0.86 3.13 11.67
CA TYR A 45 0.62 1.79 11.12
C TYR A 45 1.74 1.41 10.15
N SER A 46 1.99 0.12 9.98
CA SER A 46 2.77 -0.37 8.84
C SER A 46 1.84 -0.72 7.67
N LEU A 47 2.33 -0.47 6.46
CA LEU A 47 1.65 -0.81 5.21
C LEU A 47 2.26 -2.06 4.60
N TRP A 48 1.39 -2.99 4.23
CA TRP A 48 1.72 -4.18 3.47
C TRP A 48 0.74 -4.32 2.32
N THR A 49 1.05 -5.15 1.33
CA THR A 49 0.15 -5.41 0.21
C THR A 49 0.14 -6.87 -0.16
N ILE A 50 -0.95 -7.31 -0.78
CA ILE A 50 -1.02 -8.59 -1.49
C ILE A 50 -1.31 -8.25 -2.95
N PRO A 51 -0.29 -8.18 -3.80
CA PRO A 51 -0.47 -8.03 -5.22
C PRO A 51 -1.11 -9.29 -5.81
N ALA A 52 -2.11 -9.14 -6.66
CA ALA A 52 -2.63 -10.23 -7.49
C ALA A 52 -2.91 -9.71 -8.91
N PRO A 53 -2.93 -10.60 -9.92
CA PRO A 53 -3.29 -10.22 -11.29
C PRO A 53 -4.71 -9.66 -11.41
N SER A 54 -5.61 -10.04 -10.51
CA SER A 54 -7.02 -9.63 -10.50
C SER A 54 -7.31 -8.36 -9.68
N GLY A 55 -6.32 -7.83 -8.96
CA GLY A 55 -6.51 -6.72 -8.03
C GLY A 55 -5.47 -6.74 -6.92
N TRP A 56 -5.30 -5.63 -6.21
CA TRP A 56 -4.36 -5.54 -5.08
C TRP A 56 -5.13 -5.36 -3.79
N THR A 57 -4.62 -5.96 -2.71
CA THR A 57 -5.10 -5.69 -1.36
C THR A 57 -4.05 -4.87 -0.61
N LEU A 58 -4.44 -3.73 -0.06
CA LEU A 58 -3.68 -2.99 0.94
C LEU A 58 -3.98 -3.56 2.33
N ILE A 59 -2.95 -3.74 3.14
CA ILE A 59 -3.07 -4.13 4.54
C ILE A 59 -2.57 -2.97 5.40
N VAL A 60 -3.42 -2.52 6.30
CA VAL A 60 -3.06 -1.59 7.38
C VAL A 60 -2.85 -2.42 8.63
N ASN A 61 -1.61 -2.47 9.14
CA ASN A 61 -1.23 -3.32 10.27
C ASN A 61 -0.80 -2.45 11.47
N ARG A 62 -1.26 -2.82 12.67
CA ARG A 62 -1.01 -2.07 13.92
C ARG A 62 0.41 -2.21 14.45
N ASN A 63 1.15 -3.23 14.03
CA ASN A 63 2.54 -3.38 14.39
C ASN A 63 3.38 -2.45 13.52
N THR A 64 4.37 -1.76 14.10
CA THR A 64 5.26 -0.82 13.39
C THR A 64 6.73 -1.15 13.65
N GLY A 65 7.64 -0.63 12.82
CA GLY A 65 9.08 -0.83 12.98
C GLY A 65 9.62 -2.18 12.50
N GLN A 66 8.83 -2.97 11.76
CA GLN A 66 9.26 -4.27 11.23
C GLN A 66 10.39 -4.09 10.21
N TRP A 67 11.34 -5.02 10.25
CA TRP A 67 12.37 -5.18 9.24
C TRP A 67 12.11 -6.43 8.39
N GLY A 68 12.46 -6.39 7.11
CA GLY A 68 12.40 -7.59 6.26
C GLY A 68 10.96 -8.05 5.99
N THR A 69 10.60 -9.27 6.38
CA THR A 69 9.26 -9.84 6.10
C THR A 69 8.58 -10.31 7.37
N ASP A 70 8.91 -9.68 8.50
CA ASP A 70 8.37 -9.99 9.83
C ASP A 70 6.92 -9.49 9.99
N TYR A 71 6.03 -10.06 9.18
CA TYR A 71 4.62 -9.74 9.13
C TYR A 71 3.81 -10.74 9.96
N ASP A 72 2.89 -10.23 10.77
CA ASP A 72 1.95 -11.05 11.54
C ASP A 72 0.52 -10.51 11.35
N ALA A 73 -0.33 -11.35 10.76
CA ALA A 73 -1.71 -11.03 10.43
C ALA A 73 -2.58 -10.74 11.65
N LYS A 74 -2.18 -11.17 12.86
CA LYS A 74 -2.95 -10.88 14.08
C LYS A 74 -3.03 -9.38 14.39
N TYR A 75 -2.11 -8.59 13.84
CA TYR A 75 -2.08 -7.14 14.00
C TYR A 75 -2.79 -6.39 12.87
N ASP A 76 -3.36 -7.08 11.87
CA ASP A 76 -4.11 -6.43 10.80
C ASP A 76 -5.29 -5.64 11.39
N LEU A 77 -5.33 -4.34 11.07
CA LEU A 77 -6.49 -3.49 11.33
C LEU A 77 -7.49 -3.62 10.19
N ALA A 78 -7.01 -3.60 8.95
CA ALA A 78 -7.86 -3.66 7.78
C ALA A 78 -7.12 -4.28 6.59
N ARG A 79 -7.90 -4.93 5.72
CA ARG A 79 -7.51 -5.37 4.38
C ARG A 79 -8.45 -4.72 3.39
N LEU A 80 -7.91 -3.94 2.47
CA LEU A 80 -8.67 -3.00 1.64
C LEU A 80 -8.35 -3.23 0.18
N ASP A 81 -9.37 -3.36 -0.65
CA ASP A 81 -9.17 -3.49 -2.09
C ASP A 81 -8.67 -2.18 -2.69
N MET A 82 -7.61 -2.28 -3.47
CA MET A 82 -7.04 -1.18 -4.24
C MET A 82 -7.48 -1.28 -5.69
N GLN A 83 -7.68 -0.12 -6.32
CA GLN A 83 -7.83 -0.03 -7.76
C GLN A 83 -6.46 -0.19 -8.42
N VAL A 84 -6.40 -0.88 -9.57
CA VAL A 84 -5.15 -1.15 -10.27
C VAL A 84 -5.28 -0.73 -11.73
N GLU A 85 -4.30 0.01 -12.21
CA GLU A 85 -4.20 0.42 -13.61
C GLU A 85 -2.77 0.34 -14.13
N ARG A 86 -2.63 0.45 -15.46
CA ARG A 86 -1.33 0.57 -16.11
C ARG A 86 -1.06 2.04 -16.42
N PRO A 87 0.00 2.66 -15.86
CA PRO A 87 0.37 4.03 -16.21
C PRO A 87 0.85 4.11 -17.67
N ALA A 88 0.73 5.30 -18.27
CA ALA A 88 1.11 5.54 -19.67
C ALA A 88 2.62 5.29 -19.91
N GLN A 89 3.46 5.63 -18.92
CA GLN A 89 4.89 5.37 -18.93
C GLN A 89 5.28 4.49 -17.73
N PRO A 90 6.27 3.61 -17.89
CA PRO A 90 6.75 2.78 -16.79
C PRO A 90 7.45 3.64 -15.72
N VAL A 91 7.26 3.29 -14.45
CA VAL A 91 7.85 3.99 -13.30
C VAL A 91 9.06 3.21 -12.78
N GLU A 92 10.27 3.72 -12.99
CA GLU A 92 11.54 3.00 -12.73
C GLU A 92 11.80 2.63 -11.27
N GLN A 93 11.41 3.50 -10.35
CA GLN A 93 11.58 3.34 -8.91
C GLN A 93 10.22 3.07 -8.27
N LEU A 94 10.19 2.25 -7.23
CA LEU A 94 8.98 2.11 -6.42
C LEU A 94 8.66 3.49 -5.81
N THR A 95 7.51 4.05 -6.18
CA THR A 95 7.02 5.32 -5.66
C THR A 95 5.78 5.05 -4.83
N ILE A 96 5.78 5.55 -3.60
CA ILE A 96 4.62 5.55 -2.70
C ILE A 96 4.33 7.01 -2.39
N ALA A 97 3.12 7.47 -2.68
CA ALA A 97 2.75 8.88 -2.52
C ALA A 97 1.32 9.01 -2.02
N ILE A 98 1.07 10.09 -1.27
CA ILE A 98 -0.29 10.57 -0.99
C ILE A 98 -0.48 11.84 -1.79
N GLU A 99 -1.40 11.81 -2.75
CA GLU A 99 -1.76 12.95 -3.57
C GLU A 99 -2.97 13.65 -2.95
N PRO A 100 -2.91 14.96 -2.65
CA PRO A 100 -4.06 15.70 -2.15
C PRO A 100 -5.23 15.66 -3.14
N ARG A 101 -6.44 15.48 -2.63
CA ARG A 101 -7.69 15.56 -3.38
C ARG A 101 -8.71 16.22 -2.47
N ASP A 102 -9.55 17.12 -2.96
CA ASP A 102 -10.59 17.71 -2.11
C ASP A 102 -11.91 16.93 -2.25
N PRO A 103 -12.48 16.36 -1.16
CA PRO A 103 -11.88 16.20 0.18
C PRO A 103 -10.91 15.00 0.25
N GLY A 104 -9.91 15.08 1.16
CA GLY A 104 -8.98 13.99 1.45
C GLY A 104 -7.73 13.87 0.55
N GLY A 105 -7.53 12.67 -0.01
CA GLY A 105 -6.36 12.33 -0.82
C GLY A 105 -6.41 10.94 -1.43
N VAL A 106 -5.35 10.59 -2.15
CA VAL A 106 -5.17 9.28 -2.79
C VAL A 106 -3.83 8.71 -2.36
N LEU A 107 -3.83 7.57 -1.67
CA LEU A 107 -2.61 6.78 -1.49
C LEU A 107 -2.39 5.96 -2.75
N LYS A 108 -1.20 6.11 -3.33
CA LYS A 108 -0.83 5.52 -4.59
C LYS A 108 0.53 4.84 -4.46
N LEU A 109 0.62 3.66 -5.06
CA LEU A 109 1.84 2.89 -5.23
C LEU A 109 2.08 2.64 -6.71
N GLU A 110 3.27 2.99 -7.19
CA GLU A 110 3.65 2.87 -8.59
C GLU A 110 4.98 2.17 -8.72
N TRP A 111 5.03 1.15 -9.56
CA TRP A 111 6.28 0.56 -9.99
C TRP A 111 6.10 -0.18 -11.30
N GLU A 112 7.07 -0.06 -12.19
CA GLU A 112 7.01 -0.67 -13.52
C GLU A 112 5.75 -0.22 -14.27
N ARG A 113 4.93 -1.15 -14.76
CA ARG A 113 3.69 -0.85 -15.47
C ARG A 113 2.47 -1.06 -14.58
N THR A 114 2.63 -0.96 -13.26
CA THR A 114 1.55 -1.12 -12.30
C THR A 114 1.42 0.11 -11.43
N ARG A 115 0.20 0.62 -11.34
CA ARG A 115 -0.24 1.62 -10.36
C ARG A 115 -1.39 1.03 -9.57
N ALA A 116 -1.23 0.93 -8.26
CA ALA A 116 -2.30 0.58 -7.33
C ALA A 116 -2.65 1.80 -6.49
N TRP A 117 -3.94 2.08 -6.28
CA TRP A 117 -4.36 3.27 -5.52
C TRP A 117 -5.64 3.05 -4.73
N ILE A 118 -5.81 3.85 -3.68
CA ILE A 118 -7.01 3.88 -2.84
C ILE A 118 -7.28 5.30 -2.34
N HIS A 119 -8.56 5.67 -2.23
CA HIS A 119 -8.96 6.95 -1.64
C HIS A 119 -8.78 6.95 -0.12
N ILE A 120 -8.33 8.07 0.40
CA ILE A 120 -8.23 8.38 1.82
C ILE A 120 -9.07 9.63 2.06
N ASN A 121 -10.03 9.54 2.97
CA ASN A 121 -10.79 10.70 3.43
C ASN A 121 -10.58 10.88 4.93
N ARG A 122 -10.55 12.13 5.41
CA ARG A 122 -10.70 12.37 6.84
C ARG A 122 -12.11 11.96 7.25
N LYS A 123 -12.24 11.23 8.36
CA LYS A 123 -13.54 10.96 8.97
C LYS A 123 -14.08 12.29 9.56
N PRO A 124 -15.31 12.70 9.21
CA PRO A 124 -15.91 13.95 9.71
C PRO A 124 -15.94 14.03 11.23
#